data_AF-F6S7R9-F1
#
_entry.id   AF-F6S7R9-F1
#
_cell.length_a   1.000
_cell.length_b   1.000
_cell.length_c   1.000
_cell.angle_alpha   90.00
_cell.angle_beta   90.00
_cell.angle_gamma   90.00
#
_symmetry.space_group_name_H-M   'P 1'
#
loop_
_entity.id
_entity.type
_entity.pdbx_description
1 polymer ?
#
loop_
_entity_poly.entity_id
_entity_poly.type
_entity_poly.pdbx_seq_one_letter_code
_entity_poly.pdbx_strand_id
1 'polypeptide(L)'
;MSSMFERDVKKLVKELGKGDLIPVQSLLQSTRFRPFCLIRKKAKKFPWFFEPTFFDTYFSLMDILEPSSSVAEVTSSKPLHFYETEYNELKGEMDLNVTNEVQGKVTGATTSSHNVVLKLQMLTVVPQIWEDLMER
;
A
#
# COMPACT_ATOMS: atom_id res chain seq x y z
N MET A 1 2.35 -4.74 -14.49
CA MET A 1 0.98 -4.91 -13.97
C MET A 1 1.05 -4.86 -12.46
N SER A 2 0.19 -4.10 -11.79
CA SER A 2 0.11 -4.13 -10.32
C SER A 2 -0.44 -5.48 -9.87
N SER A 3 0.04 -5.97 -8.72
CA SER A 3 -0.50 -7.20 -8.11
C SER A 3 -1.93 -6.97 -7.60
N MET A 4 -2.69 -8.05 -7.39
CA MET A 4 -4.02 -7.96 -6.76
C MET A 4 -3.91 -7.25 -5.40
N PHE A 5 -2.98 -7.69 -4.55
CA PHE A 5 -2.72 -7.04 -3.25
C PHE A 5 -2.43 -5.55 -3.37
N GLU A 6 -1.53 -5.14 -4.26
CA GLU A 6 -1.19 -3.72 -4.44
C GLU A 6 -2.40 -2.88 -4.89
N ARG A 7 -3.25 -3.44 -5.75
CA ARG A 7 -4.48 -2.78 -6.22
C ARG A 7 -5.46 -2.60 -5.06
N ASP A 8 -5.70 -3.64 -4.28
CA ASP A 8 -6.72 -3.65 -3.23
C ASP A 8 -6.32 -2.74 -2.06
N VAL A 9 -5.05 -2.80 -1.65
CA VAL A 9 -4.53 -1.94 -0.57
C VAL A 9 -4.57 -0.46 -0.98
N LYS A 10 -4.34 -0.13 -2.25
CA LYS A 10 -4.49 1.26 -2.75
C LYS A 10 -5.92 1.76 -2.65
N LYS A 11 -6.90 0.92 -2.98
CA LYS A 11 -8.31 1.28 -2.89
C LYS A 11 -8.77 1.38 -1.45
N LEU A 12 -8.38 0.42 -0.62
CA LEU A 12 -8.59 0.43 0.83
C LEU A 12 -8.06 1.73 1.46
N VAL A 13 -6.81 2.11 1.19
CA VAL A 13 -6.22 3.34 1.72
C VAL A 13 -7.00 4.56 1.25
N LYS A 14 -7.44 4.58 -0.01
CA LYS A 14 -8.28 5.66 -0.55
C LYS A 14 -9.64 5.75 0.14
N GLU A 15 -10.24 4.63 0.55
CA GLU A 15 -11.50 4.59 1.31
C GLU A 15 -11.32 5.01 2.77
N LEU A 16 -10.22 4.63 3.42
CA LEU A 16 -9.94 4.97 4.81
C LEU A 16 -9.60 6.47 5.00
N GLY A 17 -9.15 7.16 3.96
CA GLY A 17 -8.95 8.62 3.95
C GLY A 17 -7.63 9.06 3.32
N LYS A 18 -7.60 10.29 2.78
CA LYS A 18 -6.52 10.81 1.92
C LYS A 18 -5.30 11.41 2.63
N GLY A 19 -5.21 11.36 3.95
CA GLY A 19 -4.21 12.13 4.71
C GLY A 19 -2.80 11.54 4.65
N ASP A 20 -2.61 10.41 5.36
CA ASP A 20 -1.26 9.97 5.75
C ASP A 20 -1.01 8.48 5.53
N LEU A 21 -2.02 7.73 5.09
CA LEU A 21 -1.90 6.31 4.85
C LEU A 21 -1.19 6.06 3.52
N ILE A 22 -0.13 5.25 3.57
CA ILE A 22 0.67 4.88 2.40
C ILE A 22 0.47 3.38 2.16
N PRO A 23 0.01 2.97 0.97
CA PRO A 23 -0.23 1.57 0.68
C PRO A 23 1.09 0.79 0.62
N VAL A 24 1.15 -0.33 1.34
CA VAL A 24 2.27 -1.28 1.24
C VAL A 24 2.19 -2.01 -0.10
N GLN A 25 3.34 -2.20 -0.77
CA GLN A 25 3.40 -2.76 -2.12
C GLN A 25 3.30 -4.29 -2.16
N SER A 26 3.70 -4.97 -1.08
CA SER A 26 3.77 -6.43 -1.01
C SER A 26 3.44 -6.95 0.38
N LEU A 27 2.70 -8.06 0.42
CA LEU A 27 2.38 -8.75 1.66
C LEU A 27 3.64 -9.25 2.39
N LEU A 28 4.69 -9.66 1.65
CA LEU A 28 5.95 -10.08 2.26
C LEU A 28 6.67 -8.91 2.95
N GLN A 29 6.57 -7.70 2.39
CA GLN A 29 7.18 -6.52 2.98
C GLN A 29 6.38 -5.98 4.17
N SER A 30 5.08 -6.30 4.27
CA SER A 30 4.20 -5.81 5.35
C SER A 30 4.73 -6.13 6.75
N THR A 31 5.42 -7.27 6.92
CA THR A 31 6.01 -7.67 8.20
C THR A 31 7.11 -6.72 8.67
N ARG A 32 7.68 -5.93 7.76
CA ARG A 32 8.75 -4.95 7.99
C ARG A 32 8.24 -3.51 8.08
N PHE A 33 6.94 -3.30 7.90
CA PHE A 33 6.25 -2.03 8.08
C PHE A 33 5.33 -2.13 9.31
N ARG A 34 5.93 -2.40 10.47
CA ARG A 34 5.25 -2.43 11.76
C ARG A 34 5.55 -1.15 12.54
N PRO A 35 4.76 -0.83 13.59
CA PRO A 35 5.13 0.20 14.54
C PRO A 35 6.59 0.05 15.00
N PHE A 36 7.29 1.17 15.15
CA PHE A 36 8.73 1.27 15.48
C PHE A 36 9.72 0.79 14.40
N CYS A 37 9.30 0.14 13.32
CA CYS A 37 10.21 -0.18 12.22
C CYS A 37 10.72 1.10 11.54
N LEU A 38 12.02 1.14 11.28
CA LEU A 38 12.65 2.26 10.59
C LEU A 38 12.56 2.06 9.08
N ILE A 39 12.30 3.16 8.39
CA ILE A 39 12.08 3.17 6.95
C ILE A 39 12.84 4.32 6.30
N ARG A 40 13.31 4.07 5.08
CA ARG A 40 13.98 5.06 4.23
C ARG A 40 13.05 5.51 3.13
N LYS A 41 12.89 6.82 2.95
CA LYS A 41 12.21 7.38 1.78
C LYS A 41 13.04 7.11 0.52
N LYS A 42 12.40 6.52 -0.51
CA LYS A 42 13.01 6.36 -1.83
C LYS A 42 13.05 7.71 -2.52
N ALA A 43 14.24 8.14 -2.93
CA ALA A 43 14.40 9.34 -3.74
C ALA A 43 13.71 9.13 -5.10
N LYS A 44 12.89 10.10 -5.51
CA LYS A 44 12.22 10.11 -6.82
C LYS A 44 12.64 11.36 -7.57
N LYS A 45 12.88 11.22 -8.88
CA LYS A 45 13.18 12.35 -9.77
C LYS A 45 12.03 13.38 -9.80
N PHE A 46 10.79 12.93 -9.60
CA PHE A 46 9.59 13.75 -9.64
C PHE A 46 8.69 13.48 -8.42
N PRO A 47 8.92 14.14 -7.28
CA PRO A 47 8.25 13.82 -6.02
C PRO A 47 6.76 14.18 -5.98
N TRP A 48 6.30 15.13 -6.81
CA TRP A 48 4.89 15.53 -6.88
C TRP A 48 4.02 14.54 -7.66
N PHE A 49 4.58 13.89 -8.67
CA PHE A 49 3.82 13.04 -9.60
C PHE A 49 3.59 11.62 -9.12
N PHE A 50 4.28 11.19 -8.05
CA PHE A 50 4.22 9.82 -7.57
C PHE A 50 4.05 9.76 -6.07
N GLU A 51 3.20 8.84 -5.60
CA GLU A 51 3.05 8.50 -4.18
C GLU A 51 4.40 8.24 -3.52
N PRO A 52 4.62 8.66 -2.26
CA PRO A 52 5.86 8.39 -1.57
C PRO A 52 6.04 6.87 -1.41
N THR A 53 7.26 6.38 -1.62
CA THR A 53 7.59 4.96 -1.47
C THR A 53 8.75 4.81 -0.51
N PHE A 54 8.70 3.79 0.32
CA PHE A 54 9.66 3.56 1.39
C PHE A 54 10.34 2.21 1.23
N PHE A 55 11.58 2.13 1.68
CA PHE A 55 12.32 0.89 1.85
C PHE A 55 12.43 0.59 3.34
N ASP A 56 12.23 -0.66 3.72
CA ASP A 56 12.58 -1.14 5.04
C ASP A 56 14.10 -1.06 5.26
N THR A 57 14.51 -0.75 6.49
CA THR A 57 15.93 -0.80 6.88
C THR A 57 16.30 -2.08 7.60
N TYR A 58 15.35 -3.00 7.83
CA TYR A 58 15.47 -4.19 8.70
C TYR A 58 15.71 -3.90 10.18
N PHE A 59 15.80 -2.63 10.57
CA PHE A 59 15.99 -2.21 11.96
C PHE A 59 14.70 -1.61 12.50
N SER A 60 14.46 -1.84 13.78
CA SER A 60 13.47 -1.14 14.59
C SER A 60 14.14 -0.09 15.47
N LEU A 61 13.35 0.86 15.96
CA LEU A 61 13.81 1.82 16.95
C LEU A 61 14.34 1.12 18.21
N MET A 62 13.76 -0.02 18.58
CA MET A 62 14.17 -0.82 19.75
C MET A 62 15.55 -1.43 19.59
N ASP A 63 16.06 -1.58 18.37
CA ASP A 63 17.41 -2.09 18.12
C ASP A 63 18.49 -1.01 18.30
N ILE A 64 18.09 0.27 18.38
CA ILE A 64 18.99 1.43 18.53
C ILE A 64 19.00 1.94 19.96
N LEU A 65 17.84 1.90 20.63
CA LEU A 65 17.71 2.36 22.01
C LEU A 65 18.38 1.39 22.99
N GLU A 66 18.80 1.91 24.13
CA GLU A 66 19.34 1.08 25.20
C GLU A 66 18.26 0.09 25.70
N PRO A 67 18.60 -1.20 25.92
CA PRO A 67 17.63 -2.20 26.34
C PRO A 67 16.96 -1.80 27.66
N SER A 68 15.62 -1.68 27.63
CA SER A 68 14.82 -1.41 28.83
C SER A 68 13.95 -2.62 29.19
N SER A 69 13.48 -2.67 30.43
CA SER A 69 12.56 -3.71 30.88
C SER A 69 11.14 -3.58 30.34
N SER A 70 10.73 -2.41 29.81
CA SER A 70 9.37 -2.20 29.29
C SER A 70 9.33 -2.16 27.77
N VAL A 71 8.53 -3.06 27.21
CA VAL A 71 8.21 -3.11 25.79
C VAL A 71 7.19 -2.01 25.49
N ALA A 72 7.48 -1.18 24.49
CA ALA A 72 6.54 -0.14 24.07
C ALA A 72 5.25 -0.79 23.52
N GLU A 73 4.15 -0.53 24.20
CA GLU A 73 2.85 -1.12 23.85
C GLU A 73 2.23 -0.40 22.65
N VAL A 74 1.45 -1.12 21.85
CA VAL A 74 0.74 -0.53 20.70
C VAL A 74 -0.75 -0.69 20.94
N THR A 75 -1.49 0.42 20.82
CA THR A 75 -2.95 0.38 20.95
C THR A 75 -3.58 -0.06 19.65
N SER A 76 -4.54 -0.99 19.73
CA SER A 76 -5.28 -1.48 18.58
C SER A 76 -6.67 -0.87 18.50
N SER A 77 -7.09 -0.43 17.32
CA SER A 77 -8.45 0.06 17.09
C SER A 77 -9.49 -1.08 17.12
N LYS A 78 -10.77 -0.68 17.14
CA LYS A 78 -11.87 -1.61 16.82
C LYS A 78 -11.66 -2.16 15.40
N PRO A 79 -12.00 -3.44 15.15
CA PRO A 79 -11.94 -4.00 13.81
C PRO A 79 -12.88 -3.28 12.83
N LEU A 80 -12.38 -3.04 11.62
CA LEU A 80 -13.13 -2.46 10.50
C LEU A 80 -13.34 -3.54 9.44
N HIS A 81 -14.44 -3.43 8.70
CA HIS A 81 -14.76 -4.33 7.61
C HIS A 81 -14.69 -3.57 6.29
N PHE A 82 -14.00 -4.15 5.32
CA PHE A 82 -13.88 -3.63 3.96
C PHE A 82 -14.41 -4.68 2.98
N TYR A 83 -15.20 -4.21 2.03
CA TYR A 83 -15.82 -5.02 1.00
C TYR A 83 -15.63 -4.31 -0.32
N GLU A 84 -15.08 -5.02 -1.30
CA GLU A 84 -14.91 -4.51 -2.65
C GLU A 84 -15.41 -5.52 -3.66
N THR A 85 -16.19 -5.03 -4.63
CA THR A 85 -16.67 -5.81 -5.78
C THR A 85 -16.53 -4.96 -7.02
N GLU A 86 -15.71 -5.42 -7.96
CA GLU A 86 -15.54 -4.77 -9.24
C GLU A 86 -15.76 -5.76 -10.39
N TYR A 87 -16.52 -5.30 -11.37
CA TYR A 87 -16.71 -5.95 -12.65
C TYR A 87 -16.27 -4.97 -13.73
N ASN A 88 -15.17 -5.28 -14.40
CA ASN A 88 -14.60 -4.44 -15.43
C ASN A 88 -14.60 -5.18 -16.76
N GLU A 89 -15.26 -4.58 -17.75
CA GLU A 89 -15.16 -4.98 -19.16
C GLU A 89 -14.45 -3.88 -19.93
N LEU A 90 -13.33 -4.23 -20.57
CA LEU A 90 -12.57 -3.32 -21.43
C LEU A 90 -12.61 -3.88 -22.85
N LYS A 91 -13.25 -3.13 -23.75
CA LYS A 91 -13.28 -3.41 -25.18
C LYS A 91 -12.43 -2.37 -25.91
N GLY A 92 -11.34 -2.81 -26.51
CA GLY A 92 -10.46 -2.00 -27.34
C GLY A 92 -10.57 -2.41 -28.80
N GLU A 93 -10.69 -1.43 -29.68
CA GLU A 93 -10.68 -1.61 -31.13
C GLU A 93 -9.59 -0.71 -31.70
N MET A 94 -8.67 -1.27 -32.48
CA MET A 94 -7.60 -0.54 -33.14
C MET A 94 -7.60 -0.90 -34.63
N ASP A 95 -7.82 0.11 -35.46
CA ASP A 95 -7.69 0.00 -36.91
C ASP A 95 -6.25 0.32 -37.31
N LEU A 96 -5.58 -0.65 -37.93
CA LEU A 96 -4.24 -0.53 -38.48
C LEU A 96 -4.34 -0.36 -39.99
N ASN A 97 -4.13 0.86 -40.45
CA ASN A 97 -3.95 1.15 -41.87
C ASN A 97 -2.48 0.95 -42.24
N VAL A 98 -2.13 -0.24 -42.72
CA VAL A 98 -0.81 -0.50 -43.33
C VAL A 98 -0.94 -0.14 -44.81
N THR A 99 -0.06 0.72 -45.30
CA THR A 99 -0.05 1.35 -46.64
C THR A 99 -0.85 0.62 -47.73
N ASN A 100 -1.79 1.38 -48.30
CA ASN A 100 -2.56 1.24 -49.54
C ASN A 100 -3.26 -0.06 -49.96
N GLU A 101 -3.22 -1.18 -49.23
CA GLU A 101 -4.06 -2.33 -49.64
C GLU A 101 -4.49 -3.32 -48.54
N VAL A 102 -4.10 -3.12 -47.27
CA VAL A 102 -4.55 -3.99 -46.17
C VAL A 102 -4.98 -3.17 -44.95
N GLN A 103 -6.29 -3.10 -44.73
CA GLN A 103 -6.88 -2.61 -43.49
C GLN A 103 -6.97 -3.77 -42.49
N GLY A 104 -6.17 -3.71 -41.43
CA GLY A 104 -6.19 -4.72 -40.36
C GLY A 104 -6.93 -4.19 -39.14
N LYS A 105 -8.02 -4.85 -38.73
CA LYS A 105 -8.77 -4.48 -37.53
C LYS A 105 -8.48 -5.43 -36.38
N VAL A 106 -7.99 -4.89 -35.27
CA VAL A 106 -7.73 -5.66 -34.05
C VAL A 106 -8.76 -5.27 -33.00
N THR A 107 -9.62 -6.22 -32.63
CA THR A 107 -10.59 -6.06 -31.54
C THR A 107 -10.19 -6.96 -30.38
N GLY A 108 -9.97 -6.37 -29.21
CA GLY A 108 -9.66 -7.08 -27.97
C GLY A 108 -10.73 -6.79 -26.92
N ALA A 109 -11.29 -7.82 -26.32
CA ALA A 109 -12.17 -7.70 -25.16
C ALA A 109 -11.53 -8.43 -23.98
N THR A 110 -11.51 -7.78 -22.82
CA THR A 110 -11.09 -8.41 -21.57
C THR A 110 -12.16 -8.15 -20.52
N THR A 111 -12.58 -9.21 -19.84
CA THR A 111 -13.53 -9.16 -18.73
C THR A 111 -12.80 -9.62 -17.47
N SER A 112 -12.99 -8.89 -16.37
CA SER A 112 -12.42 -9.25 -15.07
C SER A 112 -13.45 -9.03 -13.98
N SER A 113 -13.58 -10.01 -13.09
CA SER A 113 -14.37 -9.91 -11.87
C SER A 113 -13.46 -10.02 -10.67
N HIS A 114 -13.68 -9.18 -9.66
CA HIS A 114 -12.84 -9.08 -8.49
C HIS A 114 -13.70 -8.86 -7.24
N ASN A 115 -13.59 -9.75 -6.26
CA ASN A 115 -14.34 -9.69 -5.00
C ASN A 115 -13.38 -9.85 -3.83
N VAL A 116 -13.36 -8.89 -2.89
CA VAL A 116 -12.49 -8.91 -1.72
C VAL A 116 -13.26 -8.52 -0.47
N VAL A 117 -13.08 -9.31 0.59
CA VAL A 117 -13.63 -9.06 1.92
C VAL A 117 -12.49 -9.09 2.92
N LEU A 118 -12.23 -7.96 3.59
CA LEU A 118 -11.14 -7.82 4.54
C LEU A 118 -11.65 -7.37 5.90
N LYS A 119 -11.03 -7.91 6.95
CA LYS A 119 -11.15 -7.41 8.32
C LYS A 119 -9.84 -6.71 8.67
N LEU A 120 -9.94 -5.46 9.09
CA LEU A 120 -8.80 -4.58 9.34
C LEU A 120 -8.74 -4.18 10.79
N GLN A 121 -7.53 -3.91 11.27
CA GLN A 121 -7.29 -3.33 12.58
C GLN A 121 -6.16 -2.33 12.45
N MET A 122 -6.37 -1.11 12.95
CA MET A 122 -5.33 -0.10 12.98
C MET A 122 -4.53 -0.23 14.27
N LEU A 123 -3.21 -0.10 14.14
CA LEU A 123 -2.27 -0.14 15.24
C LEU A 123 -1.65 1.26 15.37
N THR A 124 -1.78 1.86 16.55
CA THR A 124 -1.31 3.22 16.83
C THR A 124 -0.42 3.22 18.05
N VAL A 125 0.72 3.91 17.94
CA VAL A 125 1.58 4.20 19.08
C VAL A 125 1.07 5.47 19.75
N VAL A 126 0.77 5.38 21.04
CA VAL A 126 0.22 6.47 21.84
C VAL A 126 1.31 7.52 22.08
N PRO A 127 1.02 8.84 22.02
CA PRO A 127 2.01 9.90 22.18
C PRO A 127 2.92 9.76 23.41
N GLN A 128 2.36 9.38 24.55
CA GLN A 128 3.10 9.16 25.80
C GLN A 128 4.27 8.18 25.65
N ILE A 129 4.11 7.16 24.80
CA ILE A 129 5.15 6.15 24.56
C ILE A 129 6.35 6.77 23.84
N TRP A 130 6.13 7.80 23.01
CA TRP A 130 7.24 8.50 22.35
C TRP A 130 8.04 9.34 23.35
N GLU A 131 7.38 9.96 24.32
CA GLU A 131 8.07 10.71 25.39
C GLU A 131 8.93 9.75 26.24
N ASP A 132 8.36 8.62 26.68
CA ASP A 132 9.07 7.60 27.45
C ASP A 132 10.28 7.00 26.69
N LEU A 133 10.22 6.97 25.35
CA LEU A 133 11.32 6.49 24.50
C LEU A 133 12.40 7.56 24.26
N MET A 134 12.06 8.85 24.32
CA MET A 134 13.05 9.94 24.19
C MET A 134 13.84 10.18 25.47
N GLU A 135 13.29 9.82 26.63
CA GLU A 135 13.98 9.92 27.93
C GLU A 135 15.02 8.80 28.16
N ARG A 136 15.13 7.84 27.23
CA ARG A 136 16.09 6.73 27.25
C ARG A 136 17.34 7.08 26.44
#